data_AF-A0A136LFM7-F1
#
_entry.id   AF-A0A136LFM7-F1
#
_cell.length_a   1.000
_cell.length_b   1.000
_cell.length_c   1.000
_cell.angle_alpha   90.00
_cell.angle_beta   90.00
_cell.angle_gamma   90.00
#
_symmetry.space_group_name_H-M   'P 1'
#
loop_
_entity.id
_entity.type
_entity.pdbx_description
1 polymer ?
#
loop_
_entity_poly.entity_id
_entity_poly.type
_entity_poly.pdbx_seq_one_letter_code
_entity_poly.pdbx_strand_id
1 'polypeptide(L)'
;MGDETLLGDALAAGWHGTISGAANVIPEWLSSVVSEYFEGSRPSALAKFEYVLPCIQAIRKVPQPGCHKAILKKRGILEHSSMRPPLTEPSQEEIDRVEAAVRALEGKEPVSVPRPPDSP
;
A
#
# COMPACT_ATOMS: atom_id res chain seq x y z
N MET A 1 2.14 -7.32 10.84
CA MET A 1 0.78 -7.74 10.43
C MET A 1 0.76 -8.10 8.95
N GLY A 2 -0.22 -8.88 8.49
CA GLY A 2 -0.46 -9.21 7.08
C GLY A 2 -1.78 -8.65 6.50
N ASP A 3 -2.54 -7.93 7.33
CA ASP A 3 -3.70 -7.16 6.90
C ASP A 3 -3.46 -5.68 7.25
N GLU A 4 -3.27 -4.86 6.22
CA GLU A 4 -2.97 -3.44 6.37
C GLU A 4 -4.18 -2.63 6.81
N THR A 5 -5.41 -3.17 6.72
CA THR A 5 -6.59 -2.50 7.28
C THR A 5 -6.56 -2.44 8.81
N LEU A 6 -5.69 -3.24 9.43
CA LEU A 6 -5.45 -3.27 10.88
C LEU A 6 -4.14 -2.57 11.27
N LEU A 7 -3.49 -1.84 10.35
CA LEU A 7 -2.18 -1.25 10.61
C LEU A 7 -2.21 -0.27 11.79
N GLY A 8 -3.23 0.59 11.88
CA GLY A 8 -3.38 1.52 13.00
C GLY A 8 -3.46 0.81 14.36
N ASP A 9 -4.34 -0.20 14.48
CA ASP A 9 -4.51 -0.99 15.71
C ASP A 9 -3.24 -1.77 16.07
N ALA A 10 -2.56 -2.31 15.06
CA ALA A 10 -1.32 -3.04 15.28
C ALA A 10 -0.19 -2.14 15.80
N LEU A 11 -0.04 -0.96 15.21
CA LEU A 11 0.91 0.05 15.68
C LEU A 11 0.58 0.47 17.12
N ALA A 12 -0.71 0.65 17.45
CA ALA A 12 -1.16 0.94 18.83
C ALA A 12 -0.84 -0.21 19.80
N ALA A 13 -0.90 -1.45 19.34
CA ALA A 13 -0.54 -2.64 20.10
C ALA A 13 0.98 -2.91 20.20
N GLY A 14 1.83 -2.02 19.68
CA GLY A 14 3.29 -2.13 19.79
C GLY A 14 3.97 -2.93 18.66
N TRP A 15 3.28 -3.17 17.55
CA TRP A 15 3.91 -3.77 16.37
C TRP A 15 4.79 -2.75 15.65
N HIS A 16 5.90 -3.22 15.06
CA HIS A 16 6.89 -2.35 14.40
C HIS A 16 6.63 -2.13 12.90
N GLY A 17 5.54 -2.66 12.35
CA GLY A 17 5.19 -2.50 10.94
C GLY A 17 4.35 -3.63 10.36
N THR A 18 4.38 -3.72 9.03
CA THR A 18 3.55 -4.63 8.26
C THR A 18 4.33 -5.25 7.09
N ILE A 19 4.00 -6.50 6.76
CA ILE A 19 4.38 -7.11 5.49
C ILE A 19 3.19 -6.94 4.58
N SER A 20 3.34 -6.10 3.55
CA SER A 20 2.20 -5.54 2.83
C SER A 20 2.20 -5.89 1.35
N GLY A 21 1.04 -6.38 0.89
CA GLY A 21 0.75 -6.49 -0.54
C GLY A 21 0.47 -5.12 -1.14
N ALA A 22 -0.31 -4.29 -0.45
CA ALA A 22 -0.69 -2.95 -0.90
C ALA A 22 0.53 -2.00 -1.06
N ALA A 23 1.61 -2.21 -0.31
CA ALA A 23 2.86 -1.46 -0.44
C ALA A 23 3.54 -1.63 -1.81
N ASN A 24 3.21 -2.65 -2.59
CA ASN A 24 3.65 -2.71 -4.00
C ASN A 24 3.02 -1.60 -4.84
N VAL A 25 1.83 -1.11 -4.46
CA VAL A 25 1.03 -0.17 -5.25
C VAL A 25 1.06 1.24 -4.67
N ILE A 26 1.12 1.37 -3.34
CA ILE A 26 1.15 2.65 -2.61
C ILE A 26 2.29 2.68 -1.56
N PRO A 27 3.55 2.43 -1.97
CA PRO A 27 4.67 2.28 -1.02
C PRO A 27 4.89 3.52 -0.15
N GLU A 28 4.87 4.71 -0.76
CA GLU A 28 5.17 5.98 -0.10
C GLU A 28 4.16 6.29 1.02
N TRP A 29 2.88 6.01 0.79
CA TRP A 29 1.83 6.20 1.79
C TRP A 29 1.99 5.28 3.00
N LEU A 30 2.15 3.97 2.76
CA LEU A 30 2.28 3.01 3.86
C LEU A 30 3.59 3.20 4.62
N SER A 31 4.67 3.57 3.92
CA SER A 31 5.94 3.94 4.56
C SER A 31 5.79 5.19 5.42
N SER A 32 5.15 6.24 4.91
CA SER A 32 4.94 7.50 5.66
C SER A 32 4.10 7.28 6.92
N VAL A 33 3.05 6.44 6.87
CA VAL A 33 2.28 6.06 8.06
C VAL A 33 3.17 5.43 9.13
N VAL A 34 3.99 4.44 8.76
CA VAL A 34 4.85 3.74 9.73
C VAL A 34 5.95 4.67 10.25
N SER A 35 6.66 5.39 9.37
CA SER A 35 7.73 6.32 9.77
C SER A 35 7.21 7.42 10.68
N GLU A 36 6.09 8.07 10.36
CA GLU A 36 5.55 9.14 11.21
C GLU A 36 4.99 8.62 12.54
N TYR A 37 4.56 7.37 12.60
CA TYR A 37 4.12 6.78 13.86
C TYR A 37 5.28 6.64 14.87
N PHE A 38 6.48 6.31 14.39
CA PHE A 38 7.66 6.09 15.23
C PHE A 38 8.57 7.30 15.39
N GLU A 39 8.79 8.05 14.32
CA GLU A 39 9.83 9.10 14.23
C GLU A 39 9.23 10.51 14.10
N GLY A 40 7.95 10.58 13.73
CA GLY A 40 7.25 11.83 13.48
C GLY A 40 6.08 12.06 14.45
N SER A 41 4.94 12.44 13.88
CA SER A 41 3.72 12.72 14.63
C SER A 41 2.74 11.56 14.54
N ARG A 42 2.49 10.86 15.66
CA ARG A 42 1.46 9.80 15.73
C ARG A 42 0.08 10.27 15.26
N PRO A 43 -0.43 11.45 15.66
CA PRO A 43 -1.67 11.98 15.10
C PRO A 43 -1.64 12.13 13.58
N SER A 44 -0.52 12.59 13.01
CA SER A 44 -0.35 12.69 11.55
C SER A 44 -0.37 11.32 10.88
N ALA A 45 0.34 10.34 11.45
CA ALA A 45 0.36 8.96 10.96
C ALA A 45 -1.04 8.33 10.96
N LEU A 46 -1.81 8.51 12.03
CA LEU A 46 -3.18 8.00 12.13
C LEU A 46 -4.12 8.70 11.14
N ALA A 47 -4.01 10.01 10.97
CA ALA A 47 -4.78 10.75 9.97
C ALA A 47 -4.45 10.28 8.54
N LYS A 48 -3.18 10.03 8.24
CA LYS A 48 -2.73 9.45 6.96
C LYS A 48 -3.23 8.02 6.77
N PHE A 49 -3.24 7.22 7.84
CA PHE A 49 -3.78 5.87 7.80
C PHE A 49 -5.28 5.88 7.47
N GLU A 50 -6.07 6.70 8.17
CA GLU A 50 -7.50 6.90 7.88
C GLU A 50 -7.72 7.37 6.44
N TYR A 51 -6.86 8.28 5.97
CA TYR A 51 -6.91 8.81 4.61
C TYR A 51 -6.71 7.74 3.53
N VAL A 52 -5.71 6.86 3.72
CA VAL A 52 -5.34 5.84 2.73
C VAL A 52 -6.15 4.54 2.88
N LEU A 53 -6.84 4.35 4.02
CA LEU A 53 -7.61 3.14 4.31
C LEU A 53 -8.61 2.75 3.21
N PRO A 54 -9.38 3.66 2.58
CA PRO A 54 -10.25 3.29 1.46
C PRO A 54 -9.49 2.70 0.27
N CYS A 55 -8.29 3.19 -0.03
CA CYS A 55 -7.43 2.65 -1.08
C CYS A 55 -6.90 1.26 -0.72
N ILE A 56 -6.44 1.07 0.52
CA ILE A 56 -6.04 -0.24 1.04
C ILE A 56 -7.19 -1.25 0.89
N GLN A 57 -8.40 -0.86 1.29
CA GLN A 57 -9.58 -1.71 1.18
C GLN A 57 -9.92 -2.06 -0.27
N ALA A 58 -9.77 -1.11 -1.21
CA ALA A 58 -9.98 -1.38 -2.63
C ALA A 58 -8.96 -2.39 -3.17
N ILE A 59 -7.68 -2.23 -2.82
CA ILE A 59 -6.58 -3.15 -3.20
C ILE A 59 -6.81 -4.56 -2.62
N ARG A 60 -7.34 -4.67 -1.40
CA ARG A 60 -7.57 -5.97 -0.74
C ARG A 60 -8.80 -6.71 -1.23
N LYS A 61 -9.75 -6.01 -1.86
CA LYS A 61 -10.98 -6.60 -2.42
C LYS A 61 -10.78 -7.28 -3.78
N VAL A 62 -9.57 -7.28 -4.32
CA VAL A 62 -9.27 -7.86 -5.64
C VAL A 62 -8.19 -8.96 -5.55
N PRO A 63 -8.11 -9.87 -6.54
CA PRO A 63 -7.10 -10.92 -6.56
C PRO A 63 -5.66 -10.39 -6.55
N GLN A 64 -4.87 -10.87 -5.59
CA GLN A 64 -3.44 -10.57 -5.46
C GLN A 64 -2.60 -11.80 -5.84
N PRO A 65 -1.44 -11.63 -6.52
CA PRO A 65 -0.80 -10.36 -6.90
C PRO A 65 -1.23 -9.84 -8.29
N GLY A 66 -2.19 -10.48 -8.97
CA GLY A 66 -2.60 -10.17 -10.35
C GLY A 66 -2.94 -8.69 -10.57
N CYS A 67 -3.84 -8.13 -9.75
CA CYS A 67 -4.18 -6.70 -9.85
C CYS A 67 -2.98 -5.80 -9.59
N HIS A 68 -2.10 -6.13 -8.64
CA HIS A 68 -0.91 -5.31 -8.36
C HIS A 68 0.00 -5.22 -9.58
N LYS A 69 0.26 -6.36 -10.23
CA LYS A 69 1.09 -6.41 -11.44
C LYS A 69 0.45 -5.65 -12.60
N ALA A 70 -0.87 -5.73 -12.76
CA ALA A 70 -1.59 -4.97 -13.78
C ALA A 70 -1.46 -3.45 -13.55
N ILE A 71 -1.63 -2.99 -12.31
CA ILE A 71 -1.45 -1.57 -11.95
C ILE A 71 0.00 -1.12 -12.17
N LEU A 72 0.98 -1.90 -11.72
CA LEU A 72 2.40 -1.60 -11.92
C LEU A 72 2.79 -1.55 -13.40
N LYS A 73 2.22 -2.43 -14.24
CA LYS A 73 2.38 -2.37 -15.69
C LYS A 73 1.78 -1.09 -16.28
N LYS A 74 0.55 -0.72 -15.89
CA LYS A 74 -0.10 0.53 -16.34
C LYS A 74 0.73 1.77 -15.98
N ARG A 75 1.45 1.74 -14.85
CA ARG A 75 2.38 2.80 -14.43
C ARG A 75 3.77 2.77 -15.07
N GLY A 76 4.03 1.81 -15.95
CA GLY A 76 5.34 1.66 -16.60
C GLY A 76 6.44 1.15 -15.67
N ILE A 77 6.11 0.62 -14.49
CA ILE A 77 7.08 0.04 -13.54
C ILE A 77 7.42 -1.40 -13.94
N LEU A 78 6.43 -2.17 -14.40
CA LEU A 78 6.63 -3.52 -14.94
C LEU A 78 6.41 -3.52 -16.45
N GLU A 79 7.21 -4.32 -17.17
CA GLU A 79 7.02 -4.55 -18.60
C GLU A 79 5.76 -5.39 -18.89
N HIS A 80 5.50 -6.40 -18.06
CA HIS A 80 4.36 -7.30 -18.21
C HIS A 80 3.69 -7.62 -16.87
N SER A 81 2.38 -7.89 -16.93
CA SER A 81 1.56 -8.27 -15.78
C SER A 81 1.27 -9.76 -15.69
N SER A 82 1.80 -10.56 -16.63
CA SER A 82 1.43 -11.97 -16.82
C SER A 82 1.52 -12.81 -15.54
N MET A 83 0.53 -13.65 -15.33
CA MET A 83 0.44 -14.56 -14.20
C MET A 83 0.95 -15.96 -14.53
N ARG A 84 1.70 -16.56 -13.61
CA ARG A 84 2.09 -17.97 -13.72
C ARG A 84 0.93 -18.84 -13.21
N PRO A 85 0.54 -19.91 -13.92
CA PRO A 85 -0.43 -20.87 -13.40
C PRO A 85 -0.05 -21.38 -12.00
N PRO A 86 -1.02 -21.61 -11.09
CA PRO A 86 -2.47 -21.65 -11.33
C PRO A 86 -3.17 -20.27 -11.22
N LEU A 87 -2.42 -19.17 -11.10
CA LEU A 87 -3.00 -17.83 -10.97
C LEU A 87 -3.58 -17.36 -12.31
N THR A 88 -4.73 -16.70 -12.27
CA THR A 88 -5.39 -16.11 -13.44
C THR A 88 -5.22 -14.60 -13.47
N GLU A 89 -5.35 -14.03 -14.66
CA GLU A 89 -5.40 -12.58 -14.82
C GLU A 89 -6.65 -12.02 -14.12
N PRO A 90 -6.55 -10.84 -13.48
CA PRO A 90 -7.73 -10.14 -12.96
C PRO A 90 -8.59 -9.61 -14.12
N SER A 91 -9.87 -9.36 -13.83
CA SER A 91 -10.77 -8.68 -14.76
C SER A 91 -10.42 -7.19 -14.92
N GLN A 92 -10.83 -6.59 -16.03
CA GLN A 92 -10.63 -5.16 -16.26
C GLN A 92 -11.35 -4.30 -15.21
N GLU A 93 -12.52 -4.72 -14.75
CA GLU A 93 -13.28 -4.03 -13.71
C GLU A 93 -12.52 -3.97 -12.37
N GLU A 94 -11.89 -5.09 -11.97
CA GLU A 94 -11.06 -5.14 -10.76
C GLU A 94 -9.85 -4.21 -10.86
N ILE A 95 -9.20 -4.20 -12.03
CA ILE A 95 -8.06 -3.31 -12.30
C ILE A 95 -8.52 -1.85 -12.20
N ASP A 96 -9.60 -1.47 -12.88
CA ASP A 96 -10.08 -0.09 -12.93
C ASP A 96 -10.52 0.42 -11.55
N ARG A 97 -11.11 -0.46 -10.72
CA ARG A 97 -11.47 -0.14 -9.33
C ARG A 97 -10.24 0.22 -8.49
N VAL A 98 -9.17 -0.56 -8.59
CA VAL A 98 -7.93 -0.27 -7.87
C VAL A 98 -7.25 0.97 -8.44
N GLU A 99 -7.23 1.11 -9.77
CA GLU A 99 -6.64 2.27 -10.42
C GLU A 99 -7.30 3.57 -9.98
N ALA A 100 -8.63 3.62 -9.96
CA ALA A 100 -9.39 4.78 -9.49
C ALA A 100 -9.04 5.11 -8.03
N ALA A 101 -8.95 4.10 -7.16
CA ALA A 101 -8.61 4.28 -5.76
C ALA A 101 -7.19 4.83 -5.56
N VAL A 102 -6.23 4.42 -6.38
CA VAL A 102 -4.86 4.94 -6.26
C VAL A 102 -4.69 6.30 -6.92
N ARG A 103 -5.35 6.55 -8.07
CA ARG A 103 -5.37 7.89 -8.69
C ARG A 103 -5.95 8.94 -7.75
N ALA A 104 -6.89 8.55 -6.89
CA ALA A 104 -7.40 9.44 -5.86
C ALA A 104 -6.33 9.88 -4.84
N LEU A 105 -5.15 9.24 -4.78
CA LEU A 105 -4.03 9.64 -3.93
C LEU A 105 -2.97 10.45 -4.68
N GLU A 106 -3.01 10.50 -6.02
CA GLU A 106 -2.01 11.20 -6.85
C GLU A 106 -2.08 12.72 -6.65
N GLY A 107 -0.91 13.37 -6.62
CA GLY A 107 -0.80 14.82 -6.41
C GLY A 107 -1.17 15.30 -5.00
N LYS A 108 -1.46 14.35 -4.09
CA LYS A 108 -1.64 14.60 -2.66
C LYS A 108 -0.35 14.25 -1.94
N GLU A 109 -0.21 14.65 -0.68
CA GLU A 109 1.07 14.57 0.02
C GLU A 109 1.29 13.19 0.69
N PRO A 110 2.27 12.41 0.20
CA PRO A 110 3.01 11.52 1.07
C PRO A 110 4.54 11.73 0.95
N VAL A 111 5.17 12.46 1.88
CA VAL A 111 6.64 12.39 2.11
C VAL A 111 6.86 12.64 3.62
N SER A 112 7.62 11.85 4.38
CA SER A 112 9.01 11.47 4.09
C SER A 112 9.43 10.05 4.48
N VAL A 113 10.55 9.63 3.88
CA VAL A 113 11.36 8.50 4.31
C VAL A 113 12.82 8.92 4.39
N PRO A 114 13.47 8.90 5.57
CA PRO A 114 14.88 8.53 5.65
C PRO A 114 15.01 7.07 6.09
N ARG A 115 16.04 6.43 5.53
CA ARG A 115 16.41 5.02 5.69
C ARG A 115 17.19 4.80 7.00
N PRO A 116 17.15 3.60 7.63
CA PRO A 116 17.59 3.43 9.02
C PRO A 116 19.13 3.34 9.15
N PRO A 117 19.73 3.67 10.31
CA PRO A 117 21.11 3.30 10.62
C PRO A 117 21.23 1.79 10.88
N ASP A 118 22.38 1.22 10.52
CA ASP A 118 22.65 -0.23 10.55
C ASP A 118 22.35 -0.88 11.91
N SER A 119 21.86 -2.12 11.86
CA SER A 119 21.96 -3.07 12.97
C SER A 119 23.43 -3.14 13.44
N PRO A 120 23.69 -3.37 14.75
CA PRO A 120 25.02 -3.19 15.35
C PRO A 120 26.14 -3.96 14.65
#